data_AF-A0A4S3FUI9-F1
#
_entry.id   AF-A0A4S3FUI9-F1
#
_cell.length_a   1.000
_cell.length_b   1.000
_cell.length_c   1.000
_cell.angle_alpha   90.00
_cell.angle_beta   90.00
_cell.angle_gamma   90.00
#
_symmetry.space_group_name_H-M   'P 1'
#
loop_
_entity.id
_entity.type
_entity.pdbx_description
1 polymer ?
#
loop_
_entity_poly.entity_id
_entity_poly.type
_entity_poly.pdbx_seq_one_letter_code
_entity_poly.pdbx_strand_id
1 'polypeptide(L)'
;MNVRMYLAAAVAALACCPMTGAQAQDLTGSTVKLAAYCCTMPTEEDRATALLTAVVGPGVEFPEGSLVSRIPGLDPVPVTIDVGASTIDIDYASGGVTAPGGFNGFVFSFTGAPAIAGVSVDPSSTYTPVVSFEGNSIFVNEAGLTLTADSRALINVTPVPEPEIYAMMLGGLGLVSALASRRRHK
;
A
#
# COMPACT_ATOMS: atom_id res chain seq x y z
N MET A 1 -61.86 -29.79 35.37
CA MET A 1 -61.07 -30.99 35.03
C MET A 1 -60.51 -30.79 33.63
N ASN A 2 -59.18 -30.81 33.52
CA ASN A 2 -58.33 -30.98 32.33
C ASN A 2 -58.18 -29.82 31.31
N VAL A 3 -57.02 -29.45 30.74
CA VAL A 3 -55.56 -29.50 31.02
C VAL A 3 -54.85 -29.20 29.66
N ARG A 4 -53.68 -28.53 29.68
CA ARG A 4 -52.62 -28.33 28.64
C ARG A 4 -52.77 -27.14 27.67
N MET A 5 -51.86 -26.14 27.62
CA MET A 5 -50.38 -26.12 27.46
C MET A 5 -49.93 -26.60 26.07
N TYR A 6 -49.67 -25.68 25.14
CA TYR A 6 -48.80 -25.89 23.95
C TYR A 6 -48.11 -24.57 23.58
N LEU A 7 -46.87 -24.37 24.03
CA LEU A 7 -45.58 -24.73 23.40
C LEU A 7 -45.17 -23.85 22.21
N ALA A 8 -44.01 -23.26 22.40
CA ALA A 8 -43.28 -22.37 21.52
C ALA A 8 -42.79 -23.06 20.24
N ALA A 9 -42.76 -22.31 19.14
CA ALA A 9 -41.73 -22.44 18.12
C ALA A 9 -41.61 -21.11 17.36
N ALA A 10 -40.40 -20.55 17.31
CA ALA A 10 -40.05 -19.39 16.51
C ALA A 10 -38.98 -19.84 15.49
N VAL A 11 -39.35 -19.98 14.22
CA VAL A 11 -38.46 -20.57 13.18
C VAL A 11 -37.69 -19.50 12.42
N ALA A 12 -36.53 -19.05 12.91
CA ALA A 12 -35.78 -17.94 12.28
C ALA A 12 -35.37 -18.29 10.84
N ALA A 13 -35.83 -17.52 9.87
CA ALA A 13 -35.44 -17.67 8.47
C ALA A 13 -34.28 -16.69 8.19
N LEU A 14 -33.10 -17.25 7.93
CA LEU A 14 -31.92 -16.53 7.45
C LEU A 14 -32.15 -16.06 6.01
N ALA A 15 -31.91 -14.77 5.76
CA ALA A 15 -31.89 -14.20 4.43
C ALA A 15 -30.44 -14.20 3.91
N CYS A 16 -30.17 -14.97 2.85
CA CYS A 16 -28.92 -14.91 2.10
C CYS A 16 -28.94 -13.70 1.17
N CYS A 17 -28.28 -12.60 1.54
CA CYS A 17 -27.88 -11.56 0.59
C CYS A 17 -26.60 -12.00 -0.12
N PRO A 18 -26.46 -11.81 -1.45
CA PRO A 18 -25.19 -11.97 -2.12
C PRO A 18 -24.25 -10.87 -1.63
N MET A 19 -23.22 -11.25 -0.88
CA MET A 19 -22.18 -10.32 -0.46
C MET A 19 -21.32 -9.99 -1.67
N THR A 20 -21.49 -8.80 -2.24
CA THR A 20 -20.46 -8.21 -3.11
C THR A 20 -19.22 -8.04 -2.25
N GLY A 21 -18.22 -8.89 -2.47
CA GLY A 21 -16.99 -8.89 -1.70
C GLY A 21 -16.32 -7.52 -1.76
N ALA A 22 -15.84 -7.04 -0.61
CA ALA A 22 -14.99 -5.87 -0.55
C ALA A 22 -13.81 -6.08 -1.50
N GLN A 23 -13.67 -5.22 -2.52
CA GLN A 23 -12.43 -5.14 -3.28
C GLN A 23 -11.41 -4.47 -2.36
N ALA A 24 -10.23 -5.06 -2.22
CA ALA A 24 -9.13 -4.38 -1.52
C ALA A 24 -8.89 -3.04 -2.21
N GLN A 25 -8.93 -1.94 -1.45
CA GLN A 25 -8.54 -0.64 -1.98
C GLN A 25 -7.06 -0.73 -2.37
N ASP A 26 -6.71 -0.18 -3.53
CA ASP A 26 -5.34 -0.12 -4.04
C ASP A 26 -4.72 1.27 -3.74
N LEU A 27 -3.51 1.54 -4.22
CA LEU A 27 -2.82 2.81 -3.99
C LEU A 27 -3.39 3.96 -4.83
N THR A 28 -4.22 3.71 -5.83
CA THR A 28 -4.72 4.72 -6.77
C THR A 28 -5.50 5.81 -6.04
N GLY A 29 -5.22 7.08 -6.40
CA GLY A 29 -5.83 8.25 -5.79
C GLY A 29 -5.24 8.62 -4.42
N SER A 30 -4.35 7.81 -3.86
CA SER A 30 -3.59 8.20 -2.67
C SER A 30 -2.53 9.26 -3.01
N THR A 31 -2.12 10.04 -2.01
CA THR A 31 -0.97 10.94 -2.15
C THR A 31 0.30 10.20 -1.78
N VAL A 32 1.30 10.22 -2.64
CA VAL A 32 2.64 9.69 -2.39
C VAL A 32 3.64 10.82 -2.28
N LYS A 33 4.46 10.78 -1.22
CA LYS A 33 5.63 11.62 -1.04
C LYS A 33 6.89 10.80 -1.29
N LEU A 34 7.86 11.39 -1.97
CA LEU A 34 9.11 10.72 -2.33
C LEU A 34 10.32 11.60 -1.99
N ALA A 35 11.35 11.00 -1.40
CA ALA A 35 12.69 11.57 -1.37
C ALA A 35 13.75 10.46 -1.38
N ALA A 36 14.96 10.80 -1.83
CA ALA A 36 16.13 9.96 -1.67
C ALA A 36 16.89 10.32 -0.38
N TYR A 37 17.45 9.30 0.28
CA TYR A 37 18.17 9.41 1.54
C TYR A 37 19.50 8.69 1.44
N CYS A 38 20.54 9.21 2.10
CA CYS A 38 21.86 8.61 2.19
C CYS A 38 22.61 9.14 3.41
N CYS A 39 23.53 8.42 4.05
CA CYS A 39 23.97 7.06 3.74
C CYS A 39 23.82 6.10 4.93
N THR A 40 23.31 6.60 6.06
CA THR A 40 23.25 5.90 7.33
C THR A 40 21.86 5.34 7.59
N MET A 41 20.84 6.18 7.57
CA MET A 41 19.45 5.80 7.80
C MET A 41 18.48 6.78 7.12
N PRO A 42 17.23 6.39 6.83
CA PRO A 42 16.26 7.26 6.18
C PRO A 42 15.65 8.29 7.16
N THR A 43 16.48 9.17 7.73
CA THR A 43 16.04 10.27 8.60
C THR A 43 16.06 11.61 7.88
N GLU A 44 15.36 12.60 8.42
CA GLU A 44 15.32 13.95 7.84
C GLU A 44 16.70 14.62 7.68
N GLU A 45 17.65 14.28 8.56
CA GLU A 45 19.04 14.75 8.50
C GLU A 45 19.78 14.13 7.30
N ASP A 46 19.52 12.85 7.02
CA ASP A 46 20.12 12.07 5.94
C ASP A 46 19.38 12.23 4.58
N ARG A 47 18.40 13.15 4.49
CA ARG A 47 17.65 13.35 3.24
C ARG A 47 18.51 14.07 2.19
N ALA A 48 18.85 13.32 1.12
CA ALA A 48 19.70 13.77 0.04
C ALA A 48 18.98 14.63 -1.01
N THR A 49 17.67 14.47 -1.22
CA THR A 49 16.91 15.25 -2.21
C THR A 49 15.83 16.14 -1.59
N ALA A 50 15.24 17.02 -2.39
CA ALA A 50 13.97 17.64 -2.02
C ALA A 50 12.86 16.58 -1.85
N LEU A 51 11.85 16.90 -1.03
CA LEU A 51 10.65 16.07 -0.87
C LEU A 51 9.67 16.40 -2.00
N LEU A 52 9.36 15.40 -2.82
CA LEU A 52 8.40 15.48 -3.91
C LEU A 52 7.04 14.95 -3.45
N THR A 53 5.98 15.34 -4.14
CA THR A 53 4.62 14.87 -3.84
C THR A 53 3.83 14.71 -5.14
N ALA A 54 3.11 13.61 -5.26
CA ALA A 54 2.23 13.30 -6.38
C ALA A 54 0.97 12.58 -5.90
N VAL A 55 -0.04 12.50 -6.76
CA VAL A 55 -1.21 11.63 -6.57
C VAL A 55 -1.03 10.42 -7.45
N VAL A 56 -1.11 9.23 -6.85
CA VAL A 56 -0.98 7.95 -7.55
C VAL A 56 -2.09 7.83 -8.60
N GLY A 57 -1.73 7.60 -9.85
CA GLY A 57 -2.69 7.53 -10.93
C GLY A 57 -2.11 6.98 -12.23
N PRO A 58 -2.77 7.24 -13.37
CA PRO A 58 -2.22 6.86 -14.66
C PRO A 58 -1.00 7.72 -15.03
N GLY A 59 0.08 7.06 -15.44
CA GLY A 59 1.31 7.70 -15.92
C GLY A 59 2.36 7.84 -14.81
N VAL A 60 3.45 8.52 -15.12
CA VAL A 60 4.63 8.61 -14.24
C VAL A 60 4.46 9.73 -13.20
N GLU A 61 4.54 9.38 -11.91
CA GLU A 61 4.49 10.37 -10.81
C GLU A 61 5.78 11.20 -10.69
N PHE A 62 6.94 10.58 -10.92
CA PHE A 62 8.24 11.23 -10.74
C PHE A 62 9.13 10.99 -11.96
N PRO A 63 9.02 11.82 -13.00
CA PRO A 63 9.85 11.67 -14.20
C PRO A 63 11.33 11.96 -13.90
N GLU A 64 12.20 11.52 -14.80
CA GLU A 64 13.63 11.82 -14.77
C GLU A 64 13.90 13.32 -14.54
N GLY A 65 14.88 13.61 -13.66
CA GLY A 65 15.26 14.98 -13.30
C GLY A 65 14.39 15.62 -12.23
N SER A 66 13.33 14.96 -11.77
CA SER A 66 12.50 15.45 -10.65
C SER A 66 13.25 15.44 -9.31
N LEU A 67 14.10 14.43 -9.08
CA LEU A 67 14.93 14.31 -7.89
C LEU A 67 16.16 15.20 -8.01
N VAL A 68 16.14 16.33 -7.30
CA VAL A 68 17.27 17.26 -7.25
C VAL A 68 18.02 17.09 -5.93
N SER A 69 19.34 16.89 -6.02
CA SER A 69 20.19 16.79 -4.84
C SER A 69 20.22 18.09 -4.04
N ARG A 70 20.26 17.93 -2.71
CA ARG A 70 20.53 18.99 -1.74
C ARG A 70 21.98 18.96 -1.25
N ILE A 71 22.74 17.93 -1.62
CA ILE A 71 24.08 17.65 -1.11
C ILE A 71 25.06 17.74 -2.29
N PRO A 72 25.97 18.73 -2.32
CA PRO A 72 26.95 18.85 -3.38
C PRO A 72 27.78 17.57 -3.57
N GLY A 73 27.83 17.06 -4.80
CA GLY A 73 28.59 15.85 -5.15
C GLY A 73 27.88 14.52 -4.86
N LEU A 74 26.63 14.56 -4.39
CA LEU A 74 25.78 13.37 -4.23
C LEU A 74 24.53 13.52 -5.10
N ASP A 75 24.71 13.42 -6.41
CA ASP A 75 23.61 13.52 -7.36
C ASP A 75 22.88 12.18 -7.50
N PRO A 76 21.53 12.16 -7.51
CA PRO A 76 20.77 10.98 -7.87
C PRO A 76 21.17 10.49 -9.26
N VAL A 77 21.28 9.17 -9.41
CA VAL A 77 21.37 8.58 -10.75
C VAL A 77 20.06 8.88 -11.48
N PRO A 78 20.09 9.42 -12.72
CA PRO A 78 18.89 9.67 -13.52
C PRO A 78 17.92 8.48 -13.52
N VAL A 79 16.72 8.71 -12.98
CA VAL A 79 15.72 7.68 -12.71
C VAL A 79 14.32 8.22 -12.95
N THR A 80 13.46 7.38 -13.53
CA THR A 80 12.02 7.59 -13.60
C THR A 80 11.34 6.67 -12.60
N ILE A 81 10.39 7.20 -11.84
CA ILE A 81 9.63 6.43 -10.85
C ILE A 81 8.13 6.59 -11.10
N ASP A 82 7.48 5.46 -11.37
CA ASP A 82 6.04 5.33 -11.59
C ASP A 82 5.44 4.52 -10.43
N VAL A 83 4.41 5.06 -9.80
CA VAL A 83 3.67 4.43 -8.71
C VAL A 83 2.32 4.01 -9.24
N GLY A 84 2.15 2.72 -9.45
CA GLY A 84 0.89 2.12 -9.89
C GLY A 84 -0.05 1.79 -8.73
N ALA A 85 -1.18 1.16 -9.08
CA ALA A 85 -2.19 0.71 -8.12
C ALA A 85 -1.62 -0.22 -7.03
N SER A 86 -0.68 -1.09 -7.37
CA SER A 86 -0.09 -2.04 -6.43
C SER A 86 1.40 -2.26 -6.67
N THR A 87 2.05 -1.32 -7.34
CA THR A 87 3.45 -1.44 -7.74
C THR A 87 4.18 -0.11 -7.66
N ILE A 88 5.49 -0.17 -7.48
CA ILE A 88 6.39 0.97 -7.71
C ILE A 88 7.43 0.49 -8.73
N ASP A 89 7.50 1.16 -9.87
CA ASP A 89 8.45 0.90 -10.95
C ASP A 89 9.56 1.95 -10.90
N ILE A 90 10.79 1.50 -10.70
CA ILE A 90 11.99 2.34 -10.63
C ILE A 90 12.83 1.98 -11.85
N ASP A 91 12.96 2.91 -12.80
CA ASP A 91 13.61 2.69 -14.08
C ASP A 91 14.76 3.68 -14.29
N TYR A 92 15.99 3.17 -14.31
CA TYR A 92 17.19 4.00 -14.42
C TYR A 92 17.53 4.31 -15.88
N ALA A 93 17.60 5.60 -16.22
CA ALA A 93 17.97 6.05 -17.56
C ALA A 93 19.50 6.08 -17.77
N SER A 94 20.29 5.88 -16.72
CA SER A 94 21.75 5.90 -16.77
C SER A 94 22.37 5.02 -15.69
N GLY A 95 23.65 4.69 -15.86
CA GLY A 95 24.40 3.91 -14.87
C GLY A 95 25.07 4.77 -13.80
N GLY A 96 25.26 4.18 -12.63
CA GLY A 96 25.93 4.80 -11.49
C GLY A 96 26.19 3.81 -10.37
N VAL A 97 27.03 4.18 -9.41
CA VAL A 97 27.26 3.39 -8.20
C VAL A 97 26.64 4.15 -7.04
N THR A 98 25.72 3.52 -6.34
CA THR A 98 25.16 4.09 -5.13
C THR A 98 26.20 3.99 -4.00
N ALA A 99 26.37 5.07 -3.24
CA ALA A 99 27.27 5.07 -2.09
C ALA A 99 26.92 3.92 -1.12
N PRO A 100 27.93 3.19 -0.61
CA PRO A 100 27.72 2.14 0.39
C PRO A 100 27.32 2.76 1.73
N GLY A 101 26.59 2.00 2.55
CA GLY A 101 26.14 2.46 3.86
C GLY A 101 25.01 1.63 4.43
N GLY A 102 24.35 2.15 5.46
CA GLY A 102 23.17 1.54 6.07
C GLY A 102 21.91 1.73 5.21
N PHE A 103 21.79 2.88 4.54
CA PHE A 103 20.69 3.17 3.63
C PHE A 103 21.13 4.13 2.53
N ASN A 104 20.89 3.79 1.28
CA ASN A 104 21.00 4.72 0.16
C ASN A 104 19.95 4.37 -0.88
N GLY A 105 18.93 5.21 -1.04
CA GLY A 105 17.82 4.93 -1.94
C GLY A 105 16.60 5.76 -1.59
N PHE A 106 15.41 5.22 -1.82
CA PHE A 106 14.16 5.98 -1.82
C PHE A 106 13.26 5.64 -0.64
N VAL A 107 12.56 6.65 -0.14
CA VAL A 107 11.45 6.48 0.79
C VAL A 107 10.19 7.05 0.18
N PHE A 108 9.16 6.20 0.10
CA PHE A 108 7.82 6.55 -0.34
C PHE A 108 6.93 6.62 0.89
N SER A 109 6.19 7.70 1.08
CA SER A 109 5.24 7.84 2.19
C SER A 109 3.85 8.16 1.66
N PHE A 110 2.90 7.28 1.95
CA PHE A 110 1.55 7.36 1.42
C PHE A 110 0.57 7.96 2.43
N THR A 111 -0.34 8.80 1.93
CA THR A 111 -1.48 9.34 2.69
C THR A 111 -2.77 9.09 1.92
N GLY A 112 -3.81 8.60 2.60
CA GLY A 112 -5.07 8.21 1.96
C GLY A 112 -5.00 6.88 1.22
N ALA A 113 -3.88 6.17 1.30
CA ALA A 113 -3.74 4.79 0.86
C ALA A 113 -4.31 3.82 1.92
N PRO A 114 -4.76 2.63 1.50
CA PRO A 114 -5.00 1.52 2.42
C PRO A 114 -3.72 1.15 3.18
N ALA A 115 -3.87 0.50 4.33
CA ALA A 115 -2.72 0.04 5.10
C ALA A 115 -1.88 -0.93 4.26
N ILE A 116 -0.56 -0.79 4.30
CA ILE A 116 0.34 -1.69 3.57
C ILE A 116 0.56 -2.96 4.41
N ALA A 117 0.35 -4.12 3.80
CA ALA A 117 0.53 -5.44 4.43
C ALA A 117 1.88 -6.07 4.09
N GLY A 118 2.48 -5.69 2.97
CA GLY A 118 3.74 -6.25 2.52
C GLY A 118 4.32 -5.53 1.30
N VAL A 119 5.62 -5.67 1.12
CA VAL A 119 6.36 -5.26 -0.07
C VAL A 119 7.33 -6.35 -0.48
N SER A 120 7.54 -6.52 -1.79
CA SER A 120 8.52 -7.46 -2.33
C SER A 120 9.06 -6.98 -3.67
N VAL A 121 10.28 -7.39 -4.01
CA VAL A 121 10.82 -7.16 -5.36
C VAL A 121 10.20 -8.19 -6.31
N ASP A 122 9.66 -7.73 -7.43
CA ASP A 122 9.12 -8.58 -8.48
C ASP A 122 10.26 -9.33 -9.19
N PRO A 123 10.13 -10.65 -9.47
CA PRO A 123 11.15 -11.43 -10.15
C PRO A 123 11.51 -10.96 -11.57
N SER A 124 10.69 -10.11 -12.19
CA SER A 124 10.99 -9.48 -13.50
C SER A 124 11.97 -8.30 -13.41
N SER A 125 12.33 -7.86 -12.20
CA SER A 125 13.34 -6.83 -11.97
C SER A 125 14.72 -7.26 -12.48
N THR A 126 15.52 -6.32 -12.99
CA THR A 126 16.88 -6.59 -13.50
C THR A 126 17.96 -6.45 -12.43
N TYR A 127 17.61 -5.88 -11.26
CA TYR A 127 18.43 -5.86 -10.05
C TYR A 127 17.56 -6.08 -8.80
N THR A 128 18.19 -6.33 -7.65
CA THR A 128 17.48 -6.64 -6.40
C THR A 128 17.86 -5.67 -5.28
N PRO A 129 17.08 -4.59 -5.08
CA PRO A 129 17.22 -3.75 -3.88
C PRO A 129 16.74 -4.49 -2.63
N VAL A 130 17.15 -4.01 -1.46
CA VAL A 130 16.54 -4.43 -0.19
C VAL A 130 15.31 -3.56 0.05
N VAL A 131 14.13 -4.18 0.15
CA VAL A 131 12.87 -3.48 0.39
C VAL A 131 12.31 -3.79 1.78
N SER A 132 11.74 -2.78 2.41
CA SER A 132 11.00 -2.91 3.67
C SER A 132 9.88 -1.86 3.74
N PHE A 133 9.02 -1.97 4.75
CA PHE A 133 7.95 -1.01 4.98
C PHE A 133 7.70 -0.81 6.48
N GLU A 134 7.23 0.38 6.84
CA GLU A 134 6.77 0.71 8.19
C GLU A 134 5.52 1.59 8.07
N GLY A 135 4.39 1.10 8.59
CA GLY A 135 3.09 1.73 8.38
C GLY A 135 2.78 1.88 6.89
N ASN A 136 2.58 3.12 6.45
CA ASN A 136 2.33 3.48 5.06
C ASN A 136 3.56 4.06 4.36
N SER A 137 4.76 3.76 4.84
CA SER A 137 6.01 4.14 4.19
C SER A 137 6.76 2.92 3.68
N ILE A 138 7.26 2.99 2.46
CA ILE A 138 8.07 1.95 1.81
C ILE A 138 9.49 2.47 1.66
N PHE A 139 10.45 1.62 2.00
CA PHE A 139 11.87 1.91 1.98
C PHE A 139 12.53 1.01 0.93
N VAL A 140 13.22 1.62 -0.03
CA VAL A 140 13.97 0.94 -1.08
C VAL A 140 15.43 1.27 -0.88
N ASN A 141 16.18 0.31 -0.37
CA ASN A 141 17.60 0.47 -0.09
C ASN A 141 18.44 -0.16 -1.20
N GLU A 142 19.23 0.68 -1.83
CA GLU A 142 20.09 0.35 -2.95
C GLU A 142 21.57 0.52 -2.60
N ALA A 143 21.92 0.67 -1.32
CA ALA A 143 23.28 0.94 -0.89
C ALA A 143 24.31 -0.05 -1.44
N GLY A 144 25.34 0.50 -2.10
CA GLY A 144 26.46 -0.27 -2.66
C GLY A 144 26.12 -1.04 -3.95
N LEU A 145 24.95 -0.83 -4.54
CA LEU A 145 24.58 -1.42 -5.82
C LEU A 145 25.25 -0.67 -6.97
N THR A 146 25.55 -1.42 -8.04
CA THR A 146 25.96 -0.86 -9.33
C THR A 146 24.77 -0.91 -10.26
N LEU A 147 24.31 0.25 -10.69
CA LEU A 147 23.18 0.45 -11.58
C LEU A 147 23.68 0.73 -12.99
N THR A 148 22.88 0.34 -13.97
CA THR A 148 23.07 0.55 -15.40
C THR A 148 21.83 1.24 -15.99
N ALA A 149 21.92 1.70 -17.24
CA ALA A 149 20.77 2.24 -17.96
C ALA A 149 19.66 1.20 -18.28
N ASP A 150 19.88 -0.07 -17.96
CA ASP A 150 18.89 -1.16 -18.08
C ASP A 150 18.42 -1.63 -16.68
N SER A 151 18.84 -0.94 -15.61
CA SER A 151 18.48 -1.29 -14.25
C SER A 151 17.05 -0.84 -13.95
N ARG A 152 16.17 -1.82 -13.73
CA ARG A 152 14.77 -1.62 -13.39
C ARG A 152 14.39 -2.49 -12.21
N ALA A 153 13.79 -1.90 -11.18
CA ALA A 153 13.18 -2.61 -10.08
C ALA A 153 11.68 -2.35 -10.08
N LEU A 154 10.92 -3.43 -10.18
CA LEU A 154 9.48 -3.41 -9.99
C LEU A 154 9.19 -3.95 -8.58
N ILE A 155 8.58 -3.13 -7.73
CA ILE A 155 8.28 -3.47 -6.35
C ILE A 155 6.79 -3.72 -6.25
N ASN A 156 6.41 -4.92 -5.84
CA ASN A 156 5.03 -5.27 -5.54
C ASN A 156 4.64 -4.74 -4.16
N VAL A 157 3.48 -4.09 -4.08
CA VAL A 157 2.89 -3.59 -2.83
C VAL A 157 1.58 -4.32 -2.60
N THR A 158 1.45 -4.93 -1.43
CA THR A 158 0.24 -5.67 -1.03
C THR A 158 -0.52 -4.84 0.00
N PRO A 159 -1.65 -4.21 -0.35
CA PRO A 159 -2.52 -3.57 0.62
C PRO A 159 -3.18 -4.60 1.54
N VAL A 160 -3.46 -4.22 2.78
CA VAL A 160 -4.31 -4.98 3.70
C VAL A 160 -5.72 -5.00 3.10
N PRO A 161 -6.30 -6.17 2.81
CA PRO A 161 -7.70 -6.25 2.43
C PRO A 161 -8.54 -5.66 3.56
N GLU A 162 -9.45 -4.73 3.24
CA GLU A 162 -10.33 -4.19 4.28
C GLU A 162 -11.03 -5.34 5.00
N PRO A 163 -10.94 -5.42 6.34
CA PRO A 163 -11.62 -6.48 7.06
C PRO A 163 -13.13 -6.29 6.87
N GLU A 164 -13.85 -7.42 6.79
CA GLU A 164 -15.30 -7.57 6.54
C GLU A 164 -16.23 -6.90 7.59
N ILE A 165 -15.73 -5.91 8.33
CA ILE A 165 -16.37 -5.18 9.41
C ILE A 165 -17.70 -4.57 8.96
N TYR A 166 -17.84 -4.13 7.70
CA TYR A 166 -19.13 -3.68 7.17
C TYR A 166 -20.09 -4.82 6.83
N ALA A 167 -19.59 -5.96 6.34
CA ALA A 167 -20.42 -7.13 6.05
C ALA A 167 -21.00 -7.72 7.34
N MET A 168 -20.24 -7.73 8.44
CA MET A 168 -20.72 -8.16 9.75
C MET A 168 -21.59 -7.12 10.47
N MET A 169 -21.35 -5.81 10.30
CA MET A 169 -22.22 -4.79 10.91
C MET A 169 -23.62 -4.78 10.27
N LEU A 170 -23.72 -4.92 8.95
CA LEU A 170 -25.01 -5.03 8.23
C LEU A 170 -25.67 -6.39 8.43
N GLY A 171 -24.89 -7.48 8.43
CA GLY A 171 -25.40 -8.82 8.80
C GLY A 171 -25.98 -8.85 10.22
N GLY A 172 -25.31 -8.21 11.18
CA GLY A 172 -25.76 -8.10 12.57
C GLY A 172 -27.06 -7.30 12.74
N LEU A 173 -27.18 -6.14 12.08
CA LEU A 173 -28.40 -5.32 12.12
C LEU A 173 -29.59 -5.98 11.40
N GLY A 174 -29.33 -6.71 10.31
CA GLY A 174 -30.36 -7.47 9.59
C GLY A 174 -30.98 -8.58 10.45
N LEU A 175 -30.14 -9.31 11.20
CA LEU A 175 -30.60 -10.35 12.13
C LEU A 175 -31.40 -9.77 13.31
N VAL A 176 -30.97 -8.65 13.88
CA VAL A 176 -31.70 -7.99 14.98
C VAL A 176 -33.08 -7.50 14.54
N SER A 177 -33.18 -6.95 13.33
CA SER A 177 -34.44 -6.47 12.75
C SER A 177 -35.42 -7.63 12.49
N ALA A 178 -34.91 -8.76 11.99
CA ALA A 178 -35.71 -9.97 11.75
C ALA A 178 -36.25 -10.61 13.04
N LEU A 179 -35.51 -10.52 14.14
CA LEU A 179 -35.96 -10.99 15.45
C LEU A 179 -36.98 -10.05 16.10
N ALA A 180 -36.85 -8.75 15.89
CA ALA A 180 -37.77 -7.73 16.42
C ALA A 180 -39.17 -7.79 15.77
N SER A 181 -39.25 -8.03 14.46
CA SER A 181 -40.54 -8.11 13.74
C SER A 181 -41.37 -9.33 14.16
N ARG A 182 -40.70 -10.44 14.49
CA ARG A 182 -41.34 -11.68 14.95
C ARG A 182 -42.02 -11.58 16.30
N ARG A 183 -41.61 -10.61 17.12
CA ARG A 183 -42.24 -10.33 18.43
C ARG A 183 -43.52 -9.51 18.31
N ARG A 184 -43.80 -8.89 17.16
CA ARG A 184 -45.00 -8.07 16.93
C ARG A 184 -46.18 -8.83 16.30
N HIS A 185 -45.95 -10.06 15.84
CA HIS A 185 -46.97 -10.90 15.18
C HIS A 185 -47.46 -12.08 16.04
N LYS A 186 -47.10 -12.10 17.33
CA LYS A 186 -47.76 -12.90 18.37
C LYS A 186 -48.50 -11.95 19.28
#